data_AF-A0A1V4QCA8-F1
#
_entry.id   AF-A0A1V4QCA8-F1
#
_cell.length_a   1.000
_cell.length_b   1.000
_cell.length_c   1.000
_cell.angle_alpha   90.00
_cell.angle_beta   90.00
_cell.angle_gamma   90.00
#
_symmetry.space_group_name_H-M   'P 1'
#
loop_
_entity.id
_entity.type
_entity.pdbx_description
1 polymer ?
#
loop_
_entity_poly.entity_id
_entity_poly.type
_entity_poly.pdbx_seq_one_letter_code
_entity_poly.pdbx_strand_id
1 'polypeptide(L)' 'MPVLKVVLFLVGCVLLVLAAANLSNLGEWSERWGVIPVFLVFFLVMSIAGRWFWAGADAILGALMWGKAK' A
#
# COMPACT_ATOMS: atom_id res chain seq x y z
N MET A 1 -4.02 19.53 -1.78
CA MET A 1 -4.59 19.04 -3.05
C MET A 1 -5.34 17.74 -2.78
N PRO A 2 -6.68 17.75 -2.69
CA PRO A 2 -7.48 16.56 -2.33
C PRO A 2 -7.33 15.40 -3.33
N VAL A 3 -7.16 15.72 -4.62
CA VAL A 3 -6.95 14.73 -5.70
C VAL A 3 -5.71 13.87 -5.44
N LEU A 4 -4.59 14.47 -5.01
CA LEU A 4 -3.35 13.74 -4.72
C LEU A 4 -3.55 12.67 -3.62
N LYS A 5 -4.37 12.97 -2.61
CA LYS A 5 -4.62 12.03 -1.51
C LYS A 5 -5.51 10.86 -1.92
N VAL A 6 -6.47 11.09 -2.81
CA VAL A 6 -7.27 10.02 -3.43
C VAL A 6 -6.41 9.15 -4.34
N VAL A 7 -5.50 9.75 -5.11
CA VAL A 7 -4.54 9.00 -5.93
C VAL A 7 -3.64 8.13 -5.03
N LEU A 8 -3.10 8.67 -3.93
CA LEU A 8 -2.31 7.91 -2.96
C LEU A 8 -3.09 6.74 -2.36
N PHE A 9 -4.38 6.93 -2.06
CA PHE A 9 -5.27 5.86 -1.59
C PHE A 9 -5.38 4.72 -2.61
N LEU A 10 -5.73 5.06 -3.86
CA LEU A 10 -5.93 4.08 -4.93
C LEU A 10 -4.63 3.34 -5.26
N VAL A 11 -3.52 4.07 -5.37
CA VAL A 11 -2.20 3.51 -5.63
C VAL A 11 -1.79 2.58 -4.48
N GLY A 12 -1.96 2.99 -3.23
CA GLY A 12 -1.71 2.14 -2.06
C GLY A 12 -2.54 0.85 -2.07
N CYS A 13 -3.84 0.93 -2.39
CA CYS A 13 -4.71 -0.23 -2.55
C CYS A 13 -4.21 -1.20 -3.62
N VAL A 14 -3.90 -0.69 -4.82
CA VAL A 14 -3.43 -1.52 -5.94
C VAL A 14 -2.12 -2.21 -5.59
N LEU A 15 -1.18 -1.49 -4.94
CA LEU A 15 0.08 -2.08 -4.46
C LEU A 15 -0.12 -3.17 -3.42
N LEU A 16 -1.04 -2.98 -2.46
CA LEU A 16 -1.35 -4.00 -1.46
C LEU A 16 -1.96 -5.26 -2.09
N VAL A 17 -2.86 -5.10 -3.06
CA VAL A 17 -3.45 -6.22 -3.81
C VAL A 17 -2.38 -6.96 -4.62
N LEU A 18 -1.50 -6.23 -5.32
CA LEU A 18 -0.38 -6.81 -6.06
C LEU A 18 0.60 -7.55 -5.15
N ALA A 19 0.90 -7.01 -3.97
CA ALA A 19 1.74 -7.67 -2.99
C ALA A 19 1.09 -8.96 -2.49
N ALA A 20 -0.21 -8.92 -2.14
CA ALA A 20 -0.95 -10.11 -1.73
C ALA A 20 -0.99 -11.19 -2.82
N ALA A 21 -1.23 -10.79 -4.08
CA ALA A 21 -1.24 -11.70 -5.22
C ALA A 21 0.12 -12.37 -5.49
N ASN A 22 1.23 -11.73 -5.08
CA ASN A 22 2.59 -12.24 -5.27
C ASN A 22 3.15 -13.02 -4.06
N LEU A 23 2.38 -13.19 -2.99
CA LEU A 23 2.83 -13.96 -1.81
C LEU A 23 3.25 -15.40 -2.18
N SER A 24 2.58 -16.01 -3.15
CA SER A 24 2.91 -17.35 -3.64
C SER A 24 4.27 -17.43 -4.34
N ASN A 25 4.74 -16.33 -4.93
CA ASN A 25 6.01 -16.28 -5.67
C ASN A 25 7.24 -16.03 -4.77
N LEU A 26 7.03 -15.73 -3.48
CA LEU A 26 8.14 -15.41 -2.56
C LEU A 26 9.12 -16.56 -2.40
N GLY A 27 8.65 -17.81 -2.44
CA GLY A 27 9.49 -19.00 -2.38
C GLY A 27 10.45 -19.08 -3.58
N GLU A 28 9.89 -19.02 -4.79
CA GLU A 28 10.68 -19.05 -6.04
C GLU A 28 11.69 -17.90 -6.10
N TRP A 29 11.29 -16.69 -5.73
CA TRP A 29 12.20 -15.53 -5.72
C TRP A 29 13.30 -15.70 -4.67
N SER A 30 12.98 -16.29 -3.52
CA SER A 30 13.96 -16.53 -2.46
C SER A 30 14.99 -17.58 -2.87
N GLU A 31 14.60 -18.59 -3.66
CA GLU A 31 15.55 -19.55 -4.25
C GLU A 31 16.48 -18.89 -5.27
N ARG A 32 15.95 -17.94 -6.07
CA ARG A 32 16.72 -17.28 -7.13
C ARG A 32 17.64 -16.16 -6.63
N TRP A 33 17.18 -15.37 -5.67
CA TRP A 33 17.84 -14.13 -5.24
C TRP A 33 18.24 -14.12 -3.76
N GLY A 34 17.85 -15.14 -3.00
CA GLY A 34 18.08 -15.24 -1.56
C GLY A 34 16.93 -14.66 -0.72
N VAL A 35 16.71 -15.26 0.44
CA VAL A 35 15.60 -14.92 1.35
C VAL A 35 15.68 -13.48 1.87
N ILE A 36 16.86 -13.04 2.30
CA ILE A 36 17.06 -11.71 2.91
C ILE A 36 16.66 -10.56 1.96
N PRO A 37 17.21 -10.45 0.74
CA PRO A 37 16.85 -9.35 -0.15
C PRO A 37 15.38 -9.40 -0.57
N VAL A 38 14.82 -10.59 -0.83
CA VAL A 38 13.41 -10.76 -1.20
C VAL A 38 12.49 -10.27 -0.08
N PHE A 39 12.77 -10.69 1.15
CA PHE A 39 12.03 -10.23 2.32
C PHE A 39 12.12 -8.70 2.49
N LEU A 40 13.32 -8.12 2.42
CA LEU A 40 13.51 -6.68 2.59
C LEU A 40 12.79 -5.85 1.53
N VAL A 41 12.87 -6.26 0.26
CA VAL A 41 12.17 -5.58 -0.84
C VAL A 41 10.66 -5.70 -0.67
N PHE A 42 10.15 -6.90 -0.40
CA PHE A 42 8.72 -7.10 -0.22
C PHE A 42 8.16 -6.33 0.98
N PHE A 43 8.90 -6.35 2.10
CA PHE A 43 8.56 -5.59 3.30
C PHE A 43 8.56 -4.08 3.05
N LEU A 44 9.54 -3.57 2.31
CA LEU A 44 9.61 -2.15 1.93
C LEU A 44 8.41 -1.74 1.08
N VAL A 45 8.09 -2.53 0.04
CA VAL A 45 6.93 -2.29 -0.83
C VAL A 45 5.64 -2.27 -0.02
N MET A 46 5.42 -3.27 0.84
CA MET A 46 4.24 -3.33 1.71
C MET A 46 4.15 -2.15 2.67
N SER A 47 5.28 -1.72 3.25
CA SER A 47 5.33 -0.58 4.16
C SER A 47 4.96 0.74 3.48
N ILE A 48 5.49 0.98 2.27
CA ILE A 48 5.15 2.18 1.48
C ILE A 48 3.68 2.14 1.06
N ALA A 49 3.21 1.00 0.56
CA ALA A 49 1.83 0.82 0.15
C ALA A 49 0.84 1.08 1.29
N GLY A 50 1.12 0.54 2.48
CA GLY A 50 0.34 0.81 3.68
C GLY A 50 0.32 2.28 4.07
N ARG A 51 1.48 2.96 4.05
CA ARG A 51 1.55 4.40 4.37
C ARG A 51 0.74 5.26 3.41
N TRP A 52 0.78 4.95 2.10
CA TRP A 52 -0.01 5.68 1.10
C TRP A 52 -1.51 5.40 1.22
N PHE A 53 -1.89 4.14 1.47
CA PHE A 53 -3.27 3.75 1.76
C PHE A 53 -3.82 4.52 2.97
N TRP A 54 -3.12 4.51 4.11
CA TRP A 54 -3.56 5.20 5.32
C TRP A 54 -3.62 6.71 5.15
N ALA A 55 -2.60 7.33 4.53
CA ALA A 55 -2.62 8.78 4.28
C ALA A 55 -3.79 9.24 3.39
N GLY A 56 -4.20 8.37 2.45
CA GLY A 56 -5.37 8.58 1.62
C GLY A 56 -6.69 8.33 2.37
N ALA A 57 -6.77 7.25 3.16
CA ALA A 57 -7.93 6.91 3.98
C ALA A 57 -8.24 8.01 5.01
N ASP A 58 -7.23 8.51 5.73
CA ASP A 58 -7.39 9.60 6.70
C ASP A 58 -7.94 10.87 6.04
N ALA A 59 -7.60 11.13 4.78
CA ALA A 59 -8.11 12.28 4.05
C ALA A 59 -9.57 12.12 3.62
N ILE A 60 -9.93 10.92 3.16
CA ILE A 60 -11.31 10.58 2.79
C ILE A 60 -12.20 10.61 4.03
N LEU A 61 -11.76 9.98 5.12
CA LEU A 61 -12.45 9.97 6.40
C LEU A 61 -12.57 11.38 6.99
N GLY A 62 -11.49 12.17 6.96
CA GLY A 62 -11.53 13.57 7.38
C GLY A 62 -12.54 14.40 6.59
N ALA A 63 -12.59 14.22 5.27
CA ALA A 63 -13.58 14.89 4.42
C ALA A 63 -15.03 14.44 4.73
N LEU A 64 -15.25 13.14 4.96
CA LEU A 64 -16.55 12.57 5.33
C LEU A 64 -17.03 13.04 6.71
N MET A 65 -16.15 13.04 7.71
CA MET A 65 -16.50 13.47 9.06
C MET A 65 -16.76 14.98 9.12
N TRP A 66 -15.94 15.79 8.44
CA TRP A 66 -16.15 17.23 8.38
C TRP A 66 -17.38 17.61 7.54
N GLY A 67 -17.67 16.85 6.47
CA GLY A 67 -18.85 17.03 5.63
C GLY A 67 -20.18 16.70 6.35
N LYS A 68 -20.15 15.86 7.40
CA LYS A 68 -21.33 15.59 8.25
C LYS A 68 -21.60 16.64 9.33
N ALA A 69 -20.68 17.59 9.55
CA ALA A 69 -20.83 18.65 10.54
C ALA A 69 -21.47 19.94 9.99
N LYS A 70 -21.94 19.91 8.73
CA LYS A 70 -22.64 21.01 8.05
C LYS A 70 -24.01 20.54 7.60
#